data_AF-A0A101S023-F1
#
_entry.id   AF-A0A101S023-F1
#
_cell.length_a   1.000
_cell.length_b   1.000
_cell.length_c   1.000
_cell.angle_alpha   90.00
_cell.angle_beta   90.00
_cell.angle_gamma   90.00
#
_symmetry.space_group_name_H-M   'P 1'
#
loop_
_entity.id
_entity.type
_entity.pdbx_description
1 polymer ?
#
loop_
_entity_poly.entity_id
_entity_poly.type
_entity_poly.pdbx_seq_one_letter_code
_entity_poly.pdbx_strand_id
1 'polypeptide(L)'
;MSKPNTRRLDKEIRLTERKLEAVRNEEMWPLTSSERRQVMGALVGGSYRVLRSKNPGRAERKLESMWQSVQTRLIAEMTALQTERQRIVNEAATAKAAKKSSGWMW
;
A
#
# COMPACT_ATOMS: atom_id res chain seq x y z
N MET A 1 -13.51 13.90 26.68
CA MET A 1 -12.59 12.83 26.20
C MET A 1 -12.10 13.21 24.83
N SER A 2 -10.78 13.29 24.62
CA SER A 2 -10.26 13.47 23.26
C SER A 2 -10.43 12.16 22.50
N LYS A 3 -11.05 12.19 21.32
CA LYS A 3 -11.16 11.01 20.46
C LYS A 3 -9.74 10.58 20.06
N PRO A 4 -9.45 9.27 19.92
CA PRO A 4 -8.16 8.84 19.40
C PRO A 4 -7.91 9.52 18.05
N ASN A 5 -6.76 10.18 17.88
CA ASN A 5 -6.47 10.95 16.68
C ASN A 5 -6.03 10.03 15.54
N THR A 6 -6.95 9.20 15.05
CA THR A 6 -6.72 8.26 13.93
C THR A 6 -6.93 8.92 12.58
N ARG A 7 -7.41 10.18 12.53
CA ARG A 7 -7.80 10.87 11.29
C ARG A 7 -6.70 10.90 10.24
N ARG A 8 -5.44 11.00 10.67
CA ARG A 8 -4.29 10.95 9.76
C ARG A 8 -4.11 9.54 9.19
N LEU A 9 -4.08 8.51 10.03
CA LEU A 9 -3.98 7.12 9.61
C LEU A 9 -5.16 6.71 8.71
N ASP A 10 -6.38 7.12 9.04
CA ASP A 10 -7.58 6.85 8.23
C ASP A 10 -7.53 7.54 6.85
N LYS A 11 -6.82 8.66 6.71
CA LYS A 11 -6.54 9.28 5.41
C LYS A 11 -5.48 8.52 4.64
N GLU A 12 -4.40 8.12 5.31
CA GLU A 12 -3.30 7.35 4.70
C GLU A 12 -3.78 5.97 4.24
N ILE A 13 -4.57 5.25 5.05
CA ILE A 13 -5.18 3.96 4.68
C ILE A 13 -6.02 4.10 3.42
N ARG A 14 -6.94 5.08 3.37
CA ARG A 14 -7.79 5.32 2.18
C ARG A 14 -6.98 5.67 0.93
N LEU A 15 -5.88 6.40 1.10
CA LEU A 15 -4.99 6.74 -0.01
C LEU A 15 -4.24 5.51 -0.52
N THR A 16 -3.79 4.63 0.39
CA THR A 16 -3.14 3.36 0.04
C THR A 16 -4.13 2.38 -0.60
N GLU A 17 -5.38 2.32 -0.14
CA GLU A 17 -6.46 1.55 -0.79
C GLU A 17 -6.66 2.00 -2.24
N ARG A 18 -6.78 3.32 -2.49
CA ARG A 18 -6.91 3.85 -3.85
C ARG A 18 -5.72 3.52 -4.74
N LYS A 19 -4.51 3.54 -4.17
CA LYS A 19 -3.31 3.11 -4.90
C LYS A 19 -3.38 1.63 -5.25
N LEU A 20 -3.83 0.79 -4.32
CA LEU A 20 -3.99 -0.64 -4.54
C LEU A 20 -5.03 -0.93 -5.63
N GLU A 21 -6.17 -0.23 -5.63
CA GLU A 21 -7.19 -0.32 -6.68
C GLU A 21 -6.63 0.11 -8.04
N ALA A 22 -5.88 1.20 -8.09
CA ALA A 22 -5.21 1.64 -9.30
C ALA A 22 -4.20 0.60 -9.82
N VAL A 23 -3.42 -0.04 -8.92
CA VAL A 23 -2.54 -1.17 -9.28
C VAL A 23 -3.35 -2.44 -9.59
N ARG A 24 -4.64 -2.54 -9.30
CA ARG A 24 -5.46 -3.65 -9.83
C ARG A 24 -5.98 -3.34 -11.24
N ASN A 25 -6.20 -2.07 -11.54
CA ASN A 25 -6.67 -1.59 -12.83
C ASN A 25 -5.56 -1.30 -13.84
N GLU A 26 -4.34 -1.80 -13.62
CA GLU A 26 -3.18 -1.56 -14.50
C GLU A 26 -2.78 -0.07 -14.64
N GLU A 27 -3.19 0.77 -13.68
CA GLU A 27 -2.86 2.20 -13.70
C GLU A 27 -1.46 2.49 -13.16
N MET A 28 -0.75 3.40 -13.82
CA MET A 28 0.67 3.69 -13.52
C MET A 28 0.91 4.84 -12.52
N TRP A 29 -0.11 5.62 -12.16
CA TRP A 29 0.07 6.72 -11.20
C TRP A 29 0.49 6.31 -9.77
N PRO A 30 0.09 5.14 -9.20
CA PRO A 30 0.51 4.72 -7.86
C PRO A 30 1.97 4.23 -7.81
N LEU A 31 2.63 4.10 -8.97
CA LEU A 31 4.02 3.69 -9.07
C LEU A 31 4.95 4.82 -8.62
N THR A 32 5.96 4.44 -7.83
CA THR A 32 7.10 5.28 -7.46
C THR A 32 7.99 5.58 -8.68
N SER A 33 8.86 6.57 -8.56
CA SER A 33 9.77 6.97 -9.64
C SER A 33 10.70 5.84 -10.10
N SER A 34 11.12 4.95 -9.19
CA SER A 34 11.96 3.80 -9.51
C SER A 34 11.17 2.71 -10.26
N GLU A 35 9.94 2.41 -9.82
CA GLU A 35 9.03 1.46 -10.46
C GLU A 35 8.66 1.94 -11.89
N ARG A 36 8.34 3.23 -12.07
CA ARG A 36 8.08 3.80 -13.40
C ARG A 36 9.26 3.67 -14.36
N ARG A 37 10.49 3.89 -13.90
CA ARG A 37 11.69 3.69 -14.73
C ARG A 37 11.84 2.23 -15.15
N GLN A 38 11.49 1.29 -14.28
CA GLN A 38 11.54 -0.13 -14.61
C GLN A 38 10.49 -0.51 -15.66
N VAL A 39 9.26 0.01 -15.55
CA VAL A 39 8.21 -0.15 -16.58
C VAL A 39 8.69 0.41 -17.92
N MET A 40 9.16 1.67 -17.93
CA MET A 40 9.63 2.32 -19.15
C MET A 40 10.82 1.58 -19.77
N GLY A 41 11.77 1.13 -18.96
CA GLY A 41 12.92 0.34 -19.43
C GLY A 41 12.51 -1.01 -20.00
N ALA A 42 11.50 -1.67 -19.42
CA ALA A 42 10.96 -2.92 -19.94
C ALA A 42 10.21 -2.73 -21.26
N LEU A 43 9.43 -1.64 -21.41
CA LEU A 43 8.73 -1.29 -22.64
C LEU A 43 9.70 -0.97 -23.78
N VAL A 44 10.71 -0.12 -23.53
CA VAL A 44 11.74 0.23 -24.53
C VAL A 44 12.60 -0.99 -24.88
N GLY A 45 13.01 -1.79 -23.89
CA GLY A 45 13.80 -3.00 -24.11
C GLY A 45 13.02 -4.14 -24.79
N GLY A 46 11.69 -4.17 -24.63
CA GLY A 46 10.77 -5.09 -25.29
C GLY A 46 10.58 -4.72 -26.76
N SER A 47 10.23 -3.47 -27.05
CA SER A 47 10.08 -2.95 -28.41
C SER A 47 11.38 -3.04 -29.22
N TYR A 48 12.54 -2.73 -28.62
CA TYR A 48 13.84 -2.93 -29.27
C TYR A 48 14.15 -4.40 -29.58
N ARG A 49 13.70 -5.36 -28.74
CA ARG A 49 13.87 -6.80 -29.02
C ARG A 49 12.91 -7.30 -30.09
N VAL A 50 11.66 -6.84 -30.08
CA VAL A 50 10.66 -7.18 -31.11
C VAL A 50 11.13 -6.73 -32.49
N LEU A 51 11.67 -5.51 -32.61
CA LEU A 51 12.28 -5.00 -33.84
C LEU A 51 13.47 -5.84 -34.33
N ARG A 52 14.15 -6.56 -33.42
CA ARG A 52 15.28 -7.46 -33.74
C ARG A 52 14.87 -8.94 -33.82
N SER A 53 13.56 -9.22 -33.94
CA SER A 53 12.99 -10.58 -33.95
C SER A 53 13.40 -11.45 -32.74
N LYS A 54 13.64 -10.82 -31.58
CA LYS A 54 13.92 -11.52 -30.32
C LYS A 54 12.66 -11.57 -29.46
N ASN A 55 12.40 -12.75 -28.89
CA ASN A 55 11.21 -13.05 -28.10
C ASN A 55 11.00 -12.03 -26.93
N PRO A 56 9.85 -11.34 -26.87
CA PRO A 56 9.53 -10.37 -25.82
C PRO A 56 9.21 -10.99 -24.45
N GLY A 57 9.01 -12.30 -24.34
CA GLY A 57 8.49 -12.94 -23.12
C GLY A 57 9.36 -12.77 -21.85
N ARG A 58 10.62 -12.33 -21.94
CA ARG A 58 11.39 -11.91 -20.74
C ARG A 58 10.98 -10.53 -20.22
N ALA A 59 10.60 -9.60 -21.09
CA ALA A 59 10.15 -8.27 -20.70
C ALA A 59 8.77 -8.34 -20.04
N GLU A 60 7.85 -9.13 -20.61
CA GLU A 60 6.51 -9.38 -20.03
C GLU A 60 6.59 -10.00 -18.65
N ARG A 61 7.38 -11.07 -18.46
CA ARG A 61 7.57 -11.68 -17.13
C ARG A 61 8.17 -10.71 -16.11
N LYS A 62 9.02 -9.78 -16.55
CA LYS A 62 9.59 -8.76 -15.68
C LYS A 62 8.54 -7.70 -15.29
N LEU A 63 7.66 -7.33 -16.20
CA LEU A 63 6.53 -6.44 -15.91
C LEU A 63 5.56 -7.10 -14.92
N GLU A 64 5.18 -8.35 -15.14
CA GLU A 64 4.31 -9.11 -14.23
C GLU A 64 4.92 -9.22 -12.82
N SER A 65 6.18 -9.65 -12.74
CA SER A 65 6.89 -9.75 -11.46
C SER A 65 6.99 -8.40 -10.73
N MET A 66 7.20 -7.31 -11.47
CA MET A 66 7.20 -5.97 -10.91
C MET A 66 5.81 -5.58 -10.41
N TRP A 67 4.74 -5.89 -11.15
CA TRP A 67 3.37 -5.63 -10.74
C TRP A 67 3.01 -6.33 -9.42
N GLN A 68 3.36 -7.61 -9.31
CA GLN A 68 3.22 -8.40 -8.08
C GLN A 68 4.02 -7.79 -6.92
N SER A 69 5.23 -7.30 -7.18
CA SER A 69 6.06 -6.63 -6.18
C SER A 69 5.41 -5.34 -5.66
N VAL A 70 4.86 -4.52 -6.56
CA VAL A 70 4.14 -3.28 -6.20
C VAL A 70 2.91 -3.58 -5.35
N GLN A 71 2.11 -4.57 -5.75
CA GLN A 71 0.94 -4.99 -4.96
C GLN A 71 1.35 -5.44 -3.56
N THR A 72 2.39 -6.28 -3.47
CA THR A 72 2.90 -6.78 -2.17
C THR A 72 3.37 -5.63 -1.28
N ARG A 73 4.10 -4.66 -1.83
CA ARG A 73 4.54 -3.46 -1.10
C ARG A 73 3.35 -2.66 -0.55
N LEU A 74 2.35 -2.39 -1.38
CA LEU A 74 1.16 -1.62 -0.98
C LEU A 74 0.34 -2.35 0.10
N ILE A 75 0.22 -3.68 0.00
CA ILE A 75 -0.44 -4.50 1.03
C ILE A 75 0.33 -4.42 2.35
N ALA A 76 1.67 -4.50 2.31
CA ALA A 76 2.51 -4.37 3.49
C ALA A 76 2.37 -2.98 4.15
N GLU A 77 2.39 -1.91 3.35
CA GLU A 77 2.15 -0.53 3.82
C GLU A 77 0.76 -0.40 4.47
N MET A 78 -0.28 -0.95 3.84
CA MET A 78 -1.65 -0.91 4.37
C MET A 78 -1.77 -1.67 5.71
N THR A 79 -1.14 -2.83 5.79
CA THR A 79 -1.15 -3.67 7.01
C THR A 79 -0.44 -2.97 8.17
N ALA A 80 0.68 -2.29 7.89
CA ALA A 80 1.40 -1.49 8.88
C ALA A 80 0.52 -0.34 9.42
N LEU A 81 -0.15 0.41 8.52
CA LEU A 81 -1.04 1.50 8.91
C LEU A 81 -2.25 1.02 9.72
N GLN A 82 -2.84 -0.12 9.35
CA GLN A 82 -3.96 -0.72 10.08
C GLN A 82 -3.54 -1.19 11.49
N THR A 83 -2.34 -1.75 11.61
CA THR A 83 -1.78 -2.18 12.90
C THR A 83 -1.57 -0.98 13.83
N GLU A 84 -1.00 0.11 13.31
CA GLU A 84 -0.79 1.33 14.09
C GLU A 84 -2.13 1.95 14.53
N ARG A 85 -3.13 1.97 13.63
CA ARG A 85 -4.48 2.41 13.96
C ARG A 85 -5.08 1.59 15.11
N GLN A 86 -4.93 0.27 15.04
CA GLN A 86 -5.47 -0.63 16.06
C GLN A 86 -4.79 -0.40 17.41
N ARG A 87 -3.47 -0.14 17.41
CA ARG A 87 -2.74 0.19 18.64
C ARG A 87 -3.32 1.42 19.33
N ILE A 88 -3.53 2.52 18.60
CA ILE A 88 -4.09 3.77 19.17
C ILE A 88 -5.51 3.54 19.72
N VAL A 89 -6.33 2.74 19.00
CA VAL A 89 -7.69 2.41 19.45
C VAL A 89 -7.66 1.57 20.74
N ASN A 90 -6.75 0.59 20.83
CA ASN A 90 -6.59 -0.25 22.01
C ASN A 90 -6.13 0.58 23.22
N GLU A 91 -5.15 1.48 23.05
CA GLU A 91 -4.68 2.38 24.11
C GLU A 91 -5.80 3.32 24.62
N ALA A 92 -6.66 3.81 23.72
CA ALA A 92 -7.83 4.60 24.11
C ALA A 92 -8.88 3.76 24.86
N ALA A 93 -9.06 2.49 24.47
CA ALA A 93 -10.00 1.57 25.11
C ALA A 93 -9.56 1.19 26.53
N THR A 94 -8.27 0.90 26.74
CA THR A 94 -7.72 0.61 28.07
C THR A 94 -7.84 1.81 29.02
N ALA A 95 -7.52 3.01 28.55
CA ALA A 95 -7.68 4.25 29.32
C ALA A 95 -9.16 4.49 29.72
N LYS A 96 -10.11 4.14 28.84
CA LYS A 96 -11.54 4.22 29.14
C LYS A 96 -11.97 3.16 30.17
N ALA A 97 -11.46 1.94 30.06
CA ALA A 97 -11.75 0.86 31.00
C ALA A 97 -11.24 1.20 32.42
N ALA A 98 -10.01 1.71 32.54
CA ALA A 98 -9.41 2.13 33.81
C ALA A 98 -10.23 3.23 34.53
N LYS A 99 -10.78 4.20 33.77
CA LYS A 99 -11.67 5.22 34.34
C LYS A 99 -13.04 4.68 34.74
N LYS A 100 -13.55 3.67 34.03
CA LYS A 100 -14.82 3.02 34.41
C LYS A 100 -14.67 2.23 35.71
N SER A 101 -13.56 1.50 35.88
CA SER A 101 -13.32 0.73 37.10
C SER A 101 -13.17 1.62 38.35
N SER A 102 -12.61 2.83 38.22
CA SER A 102 -12.55 3.79 39.34
C SER A 102 -13.89 4.42 39.71
N GLY A 103 -14.89 4.40 38.81
CA GLY A 103 -16.22 4.99 39.06
C GLY A 103 -17.28 4.00 39.55
N TRP A 104 -16.97 2.70 39.61
CA TRP A 104 -17.84 1.65 40.18
C TRP A 104 -17.43 1.25 41.60
N MET A 105 -16.28 1.71 42.06
CA MET A 105 -15.71 1.39 43.38
C MET A 105 -16.01 2.48 44.44
N TRP A 106 -16.93 3.38 44.14
CA TRP A 106 -17.54 4.36 45.05
C TRP A 106 -19.05 4.39 44.83
#